data_AF-A0A2R6JAI5-F1
#
_entry.id   AF-A0A2R6JAI5-F1
#
_cell.length_a   1.000
_cell.length_b   1.000
_cell.length_c   1.000
_cell.angle_alpha   90.00
_cell.angle_beta   90.00
_cell.angle_gamma   90.00
#
_symmetry.space_group_name_H-M   'P 1'
#
loop_
_entity.id
_entity.type
_entity.pdbx_description
1 polymer ?
#
loop_
_entity_poly.entity_id
_entity_poly.type
_entity_poly.pdbx_seq_one_letter_code
_entity_poly.pdbx_strand_id
1 'polypeptide(L)'
;MLGIIMGLSGIVLVMFSSQGELIRGAGIALAALGLLMLMIGPILRLPLERKATLLSYVGAAISLLAIMWFVAAYPSEWRAALGNQEVEIMGLYAIGMLVVATGGVFVPLLTRSTTERNAAEHRAAQAEVERDAAIEEVNANDERDERIADLEQKIAA
;
A
#
# COMPACT_ATOMS: atom_id res chain seq x y z
N MET A 1 -3.65 -16.28 -10.02
CA MET A 1 -4.38 -17.29 -10.82
C MET A 1 -5.69 -17.70 -10.15
N LEU A 2 -5.68 -18.04 -8.85
CA LEU A 2 -6.89 -18.47 -8.12
C LEU A 2 -8.07 -17.47 -8.23
N GLY A 3 -7.84 -16.16 -8.05
CA GLY A 3 -8.90 -15.16 -8.22
C GLY A 3 -9.45 -15.03 -9.65
N ILE A 4 -8.60 -15.23 -10.66
CA ILE A 4 -9.04 -15.23 -12.08
C ILE A 4 -9.96 -16.42 -12.32
N ILE A 5 -9.57 -17.60 -11.86
CA ILE A 5 -10.36 -18.83 -12.00
C ILE A 5 -11.71 -18.67 -11.29
N MET A 6 -11.69 -18.21 -10.03
CA MET A 6 -12.90 -17.98 -9.24
C MET A 6 -13.85 -16.98 -9.92
N GLY A 7 -13.29 -15.88 -10.45
CA GLY A 7 -14.05 -14.83 -11.14
C GLY A 7 -14.66 -15.32 -12.44
N LEU A 8 -13.87 -16.04 -13.27
CA LEU A 8 -14.35 -16.60 -14.52
C LEU A 8 -15.44 -17.64 -14.28
N SER A 9 -15.25 -18.52 -13.29
CA SER A 9 -16.26 -19.51 -12.89
C SER A 9 -17.56 -18.84 -12.47
N GLY A 10 -17.50 -17.76 -11.69
CA GLY A 10 -18.68 -16.96 -11.33
C GLY A 10 -19.43 -16.40 -12.54
N ILE A 11 -18.70 -15.82 -13.51
CA ILE A 11 -19.30 -15.29 -14.75
C ILE A 11 -19.97 -16.39 -15.57
N VAL A 12 -19.32 -17.55 -15.71
CA VAL A 12 -19.88 -18.71 -16.43
C VAL A 12 -21.15 -19.21 -15.75
N LEU A 13 -21.16 -19.30 -14.41
CA LEU A 13 -22.34 -19.66 -13.64
C LEU A 13 -23.51 -18.70 -13.88
N VAL A 14 -23.26 -17.39 -13.94
CA VAL A 14 -24.29 -16.39 -14.26
C VAL A 14 -24.84 -16.58 -15.68
N MET A 15 -23.98 -16.86 -16.66
CA MET A 15 -24.40 -17.05 -18.06
C MET A 15 -25.32 -18.26 -18.25
N PHE A 16 -25.14 -19.32 -17.47
CA PHE A 16 -25.98 -20.52 -17.51
C PHE A 16 -27.22 -20.44 -16.60
N SER A 17 -27.33 -19.41 -15.76
CA SER A 17 -28.43 -19.27 -14.80
C SER A 17 -29.67 -18.59 -15.39
N SER A 18 -30.86 -19.02 -14.97
CA SER A 18 -32.11 -18.32 -15.28
C SER A 18 -32.42 -17.22 -14.24
N GLN A 19 -33.32 -16.27 -14.55
CA GLN A 19 -33.64 -15.18 -13.63
C GLN A 19 -34.38 -15.70 -12.39
N GLY A 20 -33.95 -15.28 -11.20
CA GLY A 20 -34.54 -15.71 -9.92
C GLY A 20 -33.96 -17.00 -9.34
N GLU A 21 -33.09 -17.71 -10.06
CA GLU A 21 -32.43 -18.90 -9.52
C GLU A 21 -31.28 -18.57 -8.56
N LEU A 22 -31.17 -19.38 -7.52
CA LEU A 22 -30.12 -19.29 -6.49
C LEU A 22 -28.69 -19.40 -7.08
N ILE A 23 -28.56 -20.12 -8.20
CA ILE A 23 -27.31 -20.28 -8.96
C ILE A 23 -26.82 -18.93 -9.51
N ARG A 24 -27.73 -18.02 -9.88
CA ARG A 24 -27.39 -16.70 -10.39
C ARG A 24 -26.74 -15.84 -9.31
N GLY A 25 -27.32 -15.82 -8.12
CA GLY A 25 -26.78 -15.13 -6.95
C GLY A 25 -25.39 -15.63 -6.56
N ALA A 26 -25.24 -16.95 -6.52
CA ALA A 26 -23.95 -17.59 -6.26
C ALA A 26 -22.90 -17.22 -7.32
N GLY A 27 -23.30 -17.18 -8.60
CA GLY A 27 -22.43 -16.74 -9.70
C GLY A 27 -21.96 -15.30 -9.56
N ILE A 28 -22.86 -14.36 -9.22
CA ILE A 28 -22.51 -12.95 -8.98
C ILE A 28 -21.56 -12.82 -7.79
N ALA A 29 -21.87 -13.49 -6.67
CA ALA A 29 -21.01 -13.48 -5.49
C ALA A 29 -19.62 -14.06 -5.77
N LEU A 30 -19.54 -15.17 -6.53
CA LEU A 30 -18.28 -15.78 -6.95
C LEU A 30 -17.49 -14.88 -7.90
N ALA A 31 -18.16 -14.20 -8.83
CA ALA A 31 -17.53 -13.25 -9.73
C ALA A 31 -16.93 -12.06 -8.96
N ALA A 32 -17.69 -11.49 -8.02
CA ALA A 32 -17.24 -10.41 -7.15
C ALA A 32 -16.08 -10.85 -6.24
N LEU A 33 -16.17 -12.04 -5.63
CA LEU A 33 -15.11 -12.60 -4.81
C LEU A 33 -13.83 -12.86 -5.61
N GLY A 34 -13.98 -13.37 -6.84
CA GLY A 34 -12.86 -13.58 -7.76
C GLY A 34 -12.16 -12.28 -8.14
N LEU A 35 -12.92 -11.22 -8.40
CA LEU A 35 -12.39 -9.88 -8.68
C LEU A 35 -11.64 -9.32 -7.46
N LEU A 36 -12.18 -9.49 -6.25
CA LEU A 36 -11.51 -9.10 -5.01
C LEU A 36 -10.19 -9.87 -4.82
N MET A 37 -10.20 -11.19 -4.99
CA MET A 37 -8.99 -12.02 -4.93
C MET A 37 -7.96 -11.63 -6.00
N LEU A 38 -8.41 -11.21 -7.19
CA LEU A 38 -7.53 -10.74 -8.26
C LEU A 38 -6.77 -9.49 -7.84
N MET A 39 -7.44 -8.54 -7.16
CA MET A 39 -6.79 -7.33 -6.65
C MET A 39 -5.83 -7.61 -5.48
N ILE A 40 -6.15 -8.56 -4.61
CA ILE A 40 -5.29 -8.93 -3.47
C ILE A 40 -4.04 -9.72 -3.90
N GLY A 41 -4.13 -10.51 -4.97
CA GLY A 41 -3.05 -11.40 -5.42
C GLY A 41 -1.68 -10.71 -5.63
N PRO A 42 -1.60 -9.59 -6.37
CA PRO A 42 -0.37 -8.81 -6.52
C PRO A 42 0.14 -8.21 -5.20
N ILE A 43 -0.79 -7.78 -4.33
CA ILE A 43 -0.49 -7.14 -3.03
C ILE A 43 0.19 -8.12 -2.07
N LEU A 44 -0.15 -9.41 -2.14
CA LEU A 44 0.51 -10.46 -1.35
C LEU A 44 1.84 -10.93 -1.95
N ARG A 45 2.03 -10.80 -3.26
CA ARG A 45 3.26 -11.24 -3.94
C ARG A 45 4.42 -10.27 -3.81
N LEU A 46 4.12 -8.99 -3.63
CA LEU A 46 5.11 -7.97 -3.35
C LEU A 46 5.18 -7.81 -1.82
N PRO A 47 6.36 -7.81 -1.19
CA PRO A 47 6.51 -7.45 0.21
C PRO A 47 6.22 -5.95 0.34
N LEU A 48 4.95 -5.59 0.32
CA LEU A 48 4.49 -4.24 0.53
C LEU A 48 4.70 -3.84 1.99
N GLU A 49 4.91 -2.55 2.18
CA GLU A 49 4.97 -1.90 3.47
C GLU A 49 3.73 -2.22 4.31
N ARG A 50 3.90 -2.43 5.63
CA ARG A 50 2.83 -2.82 6.56
C ARG A 50 1.56 -1.98 6.42
N LYS A 51 1.71 -0.68 6.12
CA LYS A 51 0.60 0.27 5.94
C LYS A 51 -0.21 -0.02 4.68
N ALA A 52 0.44 -0.35 3.57
CA ALA A 52 -0.23 -0.70 2.33
C ALA A 52 -1.02 -1.99 2.49
N THR A 53 -0.41 -3.02 3.10
CA THR A 53 -1.07 -4.29 3.38
C THR A 53 -2.29 -4.12 4.29
N LEU A 54 -2.18 -3.31 5.35
CA LEU A 54 -3.31 -3.07 6.27
C LEU A 54 -4.47 -2.35 5.57
N LEU A 55 -4.18 -1.33 4.76
CA LEU A 55 -5.22 -0.60 4.01
C LEU A 55 -5.91 -1.52 3.00
N SER A 56 -5.16 -2.37 2.31
CA SER A 56 -5.72 -3.38 1.41
C SER A 56 -6.57 -4.42 2.15
N TYR A 57 -6.20 -4.85 3.35
CA TYR A 57 -7.04 -5.73 4.16
C TYR A 57 -8.34 -5.05 4.62
N VAL A 58 -8.29 -3.77 4.99
CA VAL A 58 -9.49 -3.00 5.37
C VAL A 58 -10.43 -2.87 4.17
N GLY A 59 -9.91 -2.48 3.01
CA GLY A 59 -10.71 -2.42 1.78
C GLY A 59 -11.32 -3.77 1.42
N ALA A 60 -10.55 -4.85 1.57
CA ALA A 60 -11.04 -6.21 1.32
C ALA A 60 -12.15 -6.63 2.28
N ALA A 61 -12.03 -6.29 3.57
CA ALA A 61 -13.07 -6.55 4.56
C ALA A 61 -14.37 -5.81 4.22
N ILE A 62 -14.28 -4.54 3.79
CA ILE A 62 -15.45 -3.76 3.34
C ILE A 62 -16.12 -4.41 2.13
N SER A 63 -15.34 -4.80 1.12
CA SER A 63 -15.87 -5.48 -0.07
C SER A 63 -16.51 -6.82 0.29
N LEU A 64 -15.94 -7.58 1.22
CA LEU A 64 -16.47 -8.86 1.65
C LEU A 64 -17.77 -8.71 2.44
N LEU A 65 -17.88 -7.67 3.27
CA LEU A 65 -19.13 -7.29 3.94
C LEU A 65 -20.22 -6.94 2.92
N ALA A 66 -19.89 -6.19 1.86
CA ALA A 66 -20.85 -5.88 0.79
C ALA A 66 -21.35 -7.15 0.08
N ILE A 67 -20.46 -8.10 -0.22
CA ILE A 67 -20.85 -9.40 -0.81
C ILE A 67 -21.76 -10.18 0.14
N MET A 68 -21.42 -10.25 1.43
CA MET A 68 -22.24 -10.94 2.43
C MET A 68 -23.63 -10.30 2.57
N TRP A 69 -23.67 -8.97 2.60
CA TRP A 69 -24.91 -8.21 2.65
C TRP A 69 -25.75 -8.43 1.39
N PHE A 70 -25.14 -8.46 0.20
CA PHE A 70 -25.83 -8.79 -1.04
C PHE A 70 -26.54 -10.14 -0.96
N VAL A 71 -25.81 -11.18 -0.51
CA VAL A 71 -26.35 -12.54 -0.42
C VAL A 71 -27.48 -12.62 0.62
N ALA A 72 -27.36 -11.92 1.74
CA ALA A 72 -28.39 -11.88 2.77
C ALA A 72 -29.64 -11.07 2.37
N ALA A 73 -29.46 -10.00 1.59
CA ALA A 73 -30.54 -9.11 1.15
C ALA A 73 -31.40 -9.73 0.05
N TYR A 74 -30.83 -10.59 -0.80
CA TYR A 74 -31.50 -11.14 -1.98
C TYR A 74 -31.52 -12.68 -2.01
N PRO A 75 -32.14 -13.39 -1.05
CA PRO A 75 -32.06 -14.85 -1.00
C PRO A 75 -32.79 -15.58 -2.15
N SER A 76 -33.85 -14.99 -2.72
CA SER A 76 -34.72 -15.64 -3.72
C SER A 76 -35.09 -14.77 -4.93
N GLU A 77 -34.84 -13.47 -4.88
CA GLU A 77 -35.21 -12.48 -5.91
C GLU A 77 -33.95 -11.95 -6.60
N TRP A 78 -33.22 -12.84 -7.29
CA TRP A 78 -31.96 -12.52 -7.97
C TRP A 78 -32.18 -11.84 -9.33
N ARG A 79 -32.96 -10.75 -9.34
CA ARG A 79 -33.17 -9.89 -10.51
C ARG A 79 -32.34 -8.63 -10.37
N ALA A 80 -31.66 -8.25 -11.45
CA ALA A 80 -31.05 -6.92 -11.56
C ALA A 80 -32.18 -5.91 -11.71
N ALA A 81 -32.55 -5.25 -10.61
CA ALA A 81 -33.61 -4.26 -10.60
C ALA A 81 -33.06 -2.83 -10.43
N LEU A 82 -31.76 -2.68 -10.13
CA LEU A 82 -31.13 -1.42 -9.75
C LEU A 82 -32.00 -0.64 -8.73
N GLY A 83 -32.50 -1.36 -7.72
CA GLY A 83 -33.21 -0.75 -6.62
C GLY A 83 -32.25 0.02 -5.70
N ASN A 84 -32.80 0.89 -4.84
CA ASN A 84 -32.00 1.73 -3.92
C ASN A 84 -31.00 0.89 -3.09
N GLN A 85 -31.45 -0.25 -2.57
CA GLN A 85 -30.61 -1.14 -1.75
C GLN A 85 -29.50 -1.83 -2.58
N GLU A 86 -29.76 -2.18 -3.85
CA GLU A 86 -28.75 -2.77 -4.74
C GLU A 86 -27.64 -1.76 -5.02
N VAL A 87 -28.01 -0.49 -5.26
CA VAL A 87 -27.07 0.61 -5.49
C VAL A 87 -26.21 0.87 -4.26
N GLU A 88 -26.79 0.85 -3.05
CA GLU A 88 -26.04 1.00 -1.80
C GLU A 88 -25.00 -0.11 -1.61
N ILE A 89 -25.38 -1.37 -1.86
CA ILE A 89 -24.47 -2.52 -1.72
C ILE A 89 -23.35 -2.46 -2.77
N MET A 90 -23.68 -2.14 -4.02
CA MET A 90 -22.68 -1.94 -5.08
C MET A 90 -21.75 -0.76 -4.77
N GLY A 91 -22.29 0.33 -4.22
CA GLY A 91 -21.52 1.49 -3.77
C GLY A 91 -20.53 1.11 -2.67
N LEU A 92 -20.97 0.35 -1.67
CA LEU A 92 -20.11 -0.14 -0.60
C LEU A 92 -18.98 -1.05 -1.14
N TYR A 93 -19.32 -1.96 -2.05
CA TYR A 93 -18.32 -2.80 -2.73
C TYR A 93 -17.31 -1.96 -3.52
N ALA A 94 -17.78 -0.96 -4.28
CA ALA A 94 -16.93 -0.07 -5.06
C ALA A 94 -16.00 0.76 -4.17
N ILE A 95 -16.49 1.27 -3.04
CA ILE A 95 -15.68 1.98 -2.04
C ILE A 95 -14.60 1.05 -1.47
N GLY A 96 -14.96 -0.18 -1.07
CA GLY A 96 -13.98 -1.17 -0.59
C GLY A 96 -12.90 -1.44 -1.63
N MET A 97 -13.28 -1.64 -2.90
CA MET A 97 -12.35 -1.83 -4.01
C MET A 97 -11.45 -0.62 -4.24
N LEU A 98 -11.98 0.59 -4.11
CA LEU A 98 -11.20 1.83 -4.22
C LEU A 98 -10.15 1.89 -3.12
N VAL A 99 -10.51 1.56 -1.87
CA VAL A 99 -9.56 1.49 -0.75
C VAL A 99 -8.46 0.46 -1.01
N VAL A 100 -8.80 -0.72 -1.54
CA VAL A 100 -7.81 -1.75 -1.92
C VAL A 100 -6.85 -1.20 -2.98
N ALA A 101 -7.38 -0.58 -4.03
CA ALA A 101 -6.59 -0.01 -5.12
C ALA A 101 -5.69 1.13 -4.64
N THR A 102 -6.19 2.01 -3.76
CA THR A 102 -5.41 3.08 -3.17
C THR A 102 -4.27 2.53 -2.32
N GLY A 103 -4.53 1.52 -1.49
CA GLY A 103 -3.50 0.84 -0.70
C GLY A 103 -2.41 0.20 -1.56
N GLY A 104 -2.81 -0.48 -2.64
CA GLY A 104 -1.87 -1.18 -3.52
C GLY A 104 -1.05 -0.26 -4.45
N VAL A 105 -1.60 0.88 -4.89
CA VAL A 105 -0.97 1.75 -5.89
C VAL A 105 -0.35 3.00 -5.26
N PHE A 106 -1.09 3.72 -4.41
CA PHE A 106 -0.66 5.03 -3.93
C PHE A 106 0.32 4.92 -2.76
N VAL A 107 0.19 3.91 -1.89
CA VAL A 107 1.08 3.77 -0.73
C VAL A 107 2.54 3.45 -1.14
N PRO A 108 2.83 2.56 -2.10
CA PRO A 108 4.19 2.36 -2.59
C PRO A 108 4.80 3.62 -3.19
N LEU A 109 4.03 4.40 -3.96
CA LEU A 109 4.49 5.64 -4.57
C LEU A 109 4.85 6.70 -3.53
N LEU A 110 4.01 6.87 -2.51
CA LEU A 110 4.25 7.82 -1.43
C LEU A 110 5.38 7.37 -0.50
N THR A 111 5.49 6.07 -0.23
CA THR A 111 6.55 5.58 0.67
C THR A 111 7.91 5.70 0.02
N ARG A 112 8.03 5.38 -1.28
CA ARG A 112 9.29 5.48 -2.01
C ARG A 112 9.87 6.90 -1.97
N SER A 113 9.03 7.92 -2.14
CA SER A 113 9.48 9.32 -2.07
C SER A 113 9.94 9.72 -0.66
N THR A 114 9.27 9.23 0.39
CA THR A 114 9.69 9.50 1.77
C THR A 114 11.00 8.82 2.14
N THR A 115 11.20 7.56 1.73
CA THR A 115 12.44 6.82 1.98
C THR A 115 13.62 7.47 1.27
N GLU A 116 13.44 7.89 0.02
CA GLU A 116 14.48 8.60 -0.75
C GLU A 116 14.83 9.94 -0.11
N ARG A 117 13.85 10.69 0.39
CA ARG A 117 14.08 11.95 1.11
C ARG A 117 14.85 11.74 2.40
N ASN A 118 14.43 10.81 3.25
CA ASN A 118 15.10 10.51 4.51
C ASN A 118 16.55 10.04 4.28
N ALA A 119 16.78 9.22 3.24
CA ALA A 119 18.13 8.79 2.88
C ALA A 119 19.03 9.94 2.40
N ALA A 120 18.46 10.95 1.73
CA ALA A 120 19.18 12.14 1.33
C ALA A 120 19.51 13.04 2.53
N GLU A 121 18.57 13.24 3.45
CA GLU A 121 18.79 14.00 4.69
C GLU A 121 19.86 13.34 5.57
N HIS A 122 19.85 12.01 5.69
CA HIS A 122 20.85 11.30 6.49
C HIS A 122 22.26 11.40 5.88
N ARG A 123 22.38 11.33 4.55
CA ARG A 123 23.66 11.57 3.85
C ARG A 123 24.16 13.00 4.02
N ALA A 124 23.26 13.99 3.98
CA ALA A 124 23.63 15.38 4.22
C ALA A 124 24.13 15.60 5.65
N ALA A 125 23.43 15.04 6.64
CA ALA A 125 23.85 15.11 8.05
C ALA A 125 25.21 14.44 8.30
N GLN A 126 25.48 13.29 7.65
CA GLN A 126 26.79 12.64 7.75
C GLN A 126 27.91 13.48 7.13
N ALA A 127 27.66 14.11 5.98
CA ALA A 127 28.63 14.99 5.34
C ALA A 127 28.93 16.26 6.16
N GLU A 128 27.94 16.78 6.89
CA GLU A 128 28.12 17.91 7.80
C GLU A 128 28.99 17.54 9.00
N VAL A 129 28.74 16.37 9.62
CA VAL A 129 29.58 15.86 10.71
C VAL A 129 31.02 15.60 10.25
N GLU A 130 31.21 15.03 9.07
CA GLU A 130 32.55 14.81 8.50
C GLU A 130 33.27 16.12 8.22
N ARG A 131 32.54 17.12 7.69
CA ARG A 131 33.08 18.47 7.46
C ARG A 131 33.51 19.13 8.77
N ASP A 132 32.68 19.07 9.80
CA ASP A 132 32.99 19.68 11.10
C ASP A 132 34.19 19.01 11.76
N ALA A 133 34.28 17.68 11.68
CA ALA A 133 35.45 16.93 12.16
C ALA A 133 36.73 17.33 11.40
N ALA A 134 36.65 17.51 10.08
CA ALA A 134 37.78 17.95 9.27
C ALA A 134 38.23 19.38 9.62
N ILE A 135 37.29 20.29 9.90
CA ILE A 135 37.59 21.66 10.34
C ILE A 135 38.26 21.64 11.72
N GLU A 136 37.78 20.81 12.65
CA GLU A 136 38.37 20.67 13.97
C GLU A 136 39.80 20.12 13.89
N GLU A 137 40.06 19.14 13.02
CA GLU A 137 41.41 18.60 12.78
C GLU A 137 42.36 19.66 12.21
N VAL A 138 41.89 20.47 11.25
CA VAL A 138 42.69 21.58 10.69
C VAL A 138 43.02 22.59 11.78
N ASN A 139 42.03 23.05 12.55
CA ASN A 139 42.25 24.01 13.63
C ASN A 139 43.22 23.46 14.69
N ALA A 140 43.08 22.17 15.05
CA ALA A 140 43.96 21.53 16.01
C ALA A 140 45.41 21.41 15.50
N ASN A 141 45.61 21.23 14.19
CA ASN A 141 46.94 21.25 13.59
C ASN A 141 47.53 22.67 13.59
N ASP A 142 46.74 23.69 13.22
CA ASP A 142 47.18 25.09 13.25
C ASP A 142 47.61 25.51 14.67
N GLU A 143 46.84 25.17 15.71
CA GLU A 143 47.20 25.42 17.11
C GLU A 143 48.49 24.70 17.54
N ARG A 144 48.74 23.51 17.01
CA ARG A 144 49.97 22.76 17.29
C ARG A 144 51.18 23.42 16.64
N ASP A 145 51.04 23.88 15.40
CA ASP A 145 52.11 24.56 14.67
C ASP A 145 52.47 25.89 15.32
N GLU A 146 51.48 26.68 15.75
CA GLU A 146 51.71 27.92 16.52
C GLU A 146 52.48 27.66 17.83
N ARG A 147 52.11 26.59 18.55
CA ARG A 147 52.81 26.20 19.79
C ARG A 147 54.26 25.78 19.56
N ILE A 148 54.54 25.10 18.45
CA ILE A 148 55.91 24.71 18.10
C ILE A 148 56.75 25.97 17.81
N ALA A 149 56.21 26.92 17.06
CA ALA A 149 56.89 28.17 16.75
C ALA A 149 57.22 29.02 17.99
N ASP A 150 56.31 29.14 18.96
CA ASP A 150 56.58 29.85 20.23
C ASP A 150 57.69 29.18 21.06
N LEU A 151 57.74 27.85 21.08
CA LEU A 151 58.79 27.11 21.77
C LEU A 151 60.16 27.31 21.12
N GLU A 152 60.24 27.30 19.79
CA GLU A 152 61.48 27.58 19.07
C GLU A 152 62.00 29.00 19.35
N GLN A 153 61.10 29.99 19.38
CA GLN A 153 61.46 31.38 19.69
C GLN A 153 62.02 31.54 21.11
N LYS A 154 61.46 30.83 22.10
CA LYS A 154 61.94 30.86 23.49
C LYS A 154 63.29 30.17 23.70
N ILE A 155 63.63 29.18 22.89
CA ILE A 155 64.92 28.50 22.95
C ILE A 155 66.02 29.34 22.29
N ALA A 156 65.66 30.17 21.30
CA ALA A 156 66.59 31.02 20.56
C ALA A 156 66.91 32.37 21.23
N ALA A 157 66.19 32.74 22.30
CA ALA A 157 66.36 33.97 23.08
C ALA A 157 67.15 33.74 24.37
#